data_AF-A0A183JB22-F1
#
_entry.id   AF-A0A183JB22-F1
#
_cell.length_a   1.000
_cell.length_b   1.000
_cell.length_c   1.000
_cell.angle_alpha   90.00
_cell.angle_beta   90.00
_cell.angle_gamma   90.00
#
_symmetry.space_group_name_H-M   'P 1'
#
loop_
_entity.id
_entity.type
_entity.pdbx_description
1 polymer ?
#
loop_
_entity_poly.entity_id
_entity_poly.type
_entity_poly.pdbx_seq_one_letter_code
_entity_poly.pdbx_strand_id
1 'polypeptide(L)'
;MLKIADEMDDIKFGMTSNSEVYSALDVKSDGVVLFKKFDEKKDVYDGKYEEDSLKGWIYVNSLPLVIDFNQETAEKIFKGHVKSIVLLFDSKQREGFVDEVKEFAKIAQKFKQK
;
A
#
# COMPACT_ATOMS: atom_id res chain seq x y z
N MET A 1 10.46 -3.41 14.42
CA MET A 1 9.65 -4.34 13.60
C MET A 1 8.64 -5.10 14.46
N LEU A 2 9.04 -5.86 15.47
CA LEU A 2 8.11 -6.65 16.31
C LEU A 2 6.97 -5.82 16.92
N LYS A 3 7.29 -4.67 17.54
CA LYS A 3 6.28 -3.74 18.06
C LYS A 3 5.28 -3.25 17.00
N ILE A 4 5.74 -3.02 15.76
CA ILE A 4 4.86 -2.60 14.66
C ILE A 4 3.94 -3.75 14.25
N ALA A 5 4.47 -4.98 14.22
CA ALA A 5 3.69 -6.16 13.91
C ALA A 5 2.59 -6.42 14.96
N ASP A 6 2.88 -6.16 16.24
CA ASP A 6 1.92 -6.30 17.34
C ASP A 6 0.79 -5.25 17.30
N GLU A 7 1.02 -4.10 16.67
CA GLU A 7 0.02 -3.02 16.60
C GLU A 7 -0.82 -3.03 15.31
N MET A 8 -0.42 -3.77 14.29
CA MET A 8 -1.06 -3.78 12.97
C MET A 8 -1.76 -5.12 12.69
N ASP A 9 -2.89 -5.34 13.36
CA ASP A 9 -3.66 -6.60 13.30
C ASP A 9 -4.13 -6.99 11.89
N ASP A 10 -4.38 -6.00 11.03
CA ASP A 10 -4.87 -6.21 9.66
C ASP A 10 -3.80 -6.72 8.69
N ILE A 11 -2.52 -6.75 9.10
CA ILE A 11 -1.39 -7.08 8.25
C ILE A 11 -0.61 -8.26 8.83
N LYS A 12 -0.34 -9.25 7.97
CA LYS A 12 0.47 -10.41 8.35
C LYS A 12 1.94 -10.10 8.16
N PHE A 13 2.72 -10.21 9.23
CA PHE A 13 4.16 -10.03 9.21
C PHE A 13 4.89 -11.38 9.17
N GLY A 14 6.06 -11.37 8.54
CA GLY A 14 7.01 -12.48 8.54
C GLY A 14 8.44 -11.95 8.65
N MET A 15 9.31 -12.72 9.27
CA MET A 15 10.72 -12.38 9.45
C MET A 15 11.58 -13.59 9.10
N THR A 16 12.70 -13.36 8.42
CA THR A 16 13.64 -14.41 8.03
C THR A 16 15.06 -13.86 8.04
N SER A 17 16.00 -14.72 8.42
CA SER A 17 17.45 -14.50 8.27
C SER A 17 18.08 -15.52 7.30
N ASN A 18 17.27 -16.29 6.57
CA ASN A 18 17.76 -17.29 5.62
C ASN A 18 18.14 -16.61 4.28
N SER A 19 19.40 -16.76 3.88
CA SER A 19 19.97 -16.21 2.64
C SER A 19 19.31 -16.73 1.35
N GLU A 20 18.74 -17.93 1.36
CA GLU A 20 17.98 -18.48 0.23
C GLU A 20 16.70 -17.66 -0.01
N VAL A 21 16.04 -17.22 1.07
CA VAL A 21 14.84 -16.38 0.97
C VAL A 21 15.19 -14.99 0.45
N TYR A 22 16.35 -14.44 0.85
CA TYR A 22 16.84 -13.15 0.35
C TYR A 22 17.06 -13.22 -1.17
N SER A 23 17.69 -14.30 -1.63
CA SER A 23 17.93 -14.54 -3.06
C SER A 23 16.63 -14.72 -3.84
N ALA A 24 15.68 -15.51 -3.32
CA ALA A 24 14.38 -15.73 -3.94
C ALA A 24 13.53 -14.46 -4.05
N LEU A 25 13.71 -13.51 -3.12
CA LEU A 25 12.98 -12.24 -3.10
C LEU A 25 13.72 -11.09 -3.79
N ASP A 26 14.91 -11.33 -4.37
CA ASP A 26 15.79 -10.30 -4.94
C ASP A 26 16.06 -9.16 -3.94
N VAL A 27 16.46 -9.53 -2.73
CA VAL A 27 16.81 -8.62 -1.64
C VAL A 27 18.27 -8.86 -1.27
N LYS A 28 19.11 -7.81 -1.37
CA LYS A 28 20.57 -7.92 -1.24
C LYS A 28 21.11 -7.73 0.19
N SER A 29 20.27 -7.23 1.09
CA SER A 29 20.62 -6.82 2.45
C SER A 29 19.38 -6.80 3.32
N ASP A 30 19.56 -6.67 4.63
CA ASP A 30 18.46 -6.46 5.58
C ASP A 30 17.51 -5.37 5.09
N GLY A 31 16.22 -5.66 5.12
CA GLY A 31 15.20 -4.78 4.58
C GLY A 31 13.78 -5.22 4.93
N VAL A 32 12.84 -4.33 4.65
CA VAL A 32 11.40 -4.61 4.75
C VAL A 32 10.80 -4.65 3.36
N VAL A 33 10.07 -5.73 3.06
CA VAL A 33 9.36 -5.90 1.79
C VAL A 33 7.88 -6.08 2.10
N LEU A 34 7.04 -5.29 1.43
CA LEU A 34 5.60 -5.43 1.48
C LEU A 34 5.13 -6.18 0.23
N PHE A 35 4.35 -7.24 0.43
CA PHE A 35 3.70 -7.98 -0.66
C PHE A 35 2.21 -7.69 -0.68
N LYS A 36 1.68 -7.49 -1.89
CA LYS A 36 0.27 -7.17 -2.11
C LYS A 36 -0.27 -7.83 -3.38
N LYS A 37 -1.59 -7.98 -3.49
CA LYS A 37 -2.25 -8.67 -4.61
C LYS A 37 -2.69 -7.72 -5.74
N PHE A 38 -2.45 -6.43 -5.57
CA PHE A 38 -2.84 -5.36 -6.48
C PHE A 38 -1.62 -4.54 -6.92
N ASP A 39 -1.83 -3.70 -7.93
CA ASP A 39 -0.83 -2.78 -8.45
C ASP A 39 0.52 -3.48 -8.78
N GLU A 40 1.64 -2.99 -8.26
CA GLU A 40 3.02 -3.48 -8.46
C GLU A 40 3.36 -4.75 -7.67
N LYS A 41 2.46 -5.22 -6.81
CA LYS A 41 2.55 -6.46 -6.01
C LYS A 41 3.68 -6.55 -4.97
N LYS A 42 4.73 -5.75 -5.11
CA LYS A 42 5.89 -5.71 -4.21
C LYS A 42 6.38 -4.27 -4.06
N ASP A 43 6.52 -3.83 -2.81
CA ASP A 43 7.20 -2.58 -2.47
C ASP A 43 8.38 -2.91 -1.53
N VAL A 44 9.52 -2.27 -1.74
CA VAL A 44 10.71 -2.41 -0.88
C VAL A 44 10.90 -1.10 -0.13
N TYR A 45 11.05 -1.18 1.19
CA TYR A 45 11.29 0.00 2.01
C TYR A 45 12.74 0.45 1.91
N ASP A 46 12.95 1.70 1.51
CA ASP A 46 14.25 2.35 1.37
C ASP A 46 14.43 3.56 2.32
N GLY A 47 13.45 3.80 3.17
CA GLY A 47 13.44 4.89 4.15
C GLY A 47 14.18 4.58 5.45
N LYS A 48 14.00 5.46 6.44
CA LYS A 48 14.57 5.28 7.79
C LYS A 48 13.80 4.24 8.58
N TYR A 49 14.49 3.37 9.31
CA TYR A 49 13.87 2.37 10.18
C TYR A 49 13.38 2.94 11.53
N GLU A 50 12.66 4.07 11.45
CA GLU A 50 11.95 4.69 12.56
C GLU A 50 10.50 4.17 12.59
N GLU A 51 9.92 4.02 13.78
CA GLU A 51 8.62 3.37 13.97
C GLU A 51 7.49 4.03 13.17
N ASP A 52 7.35 5.35 13.29
CA ASP A 52 6.29 6.11 12.62
C ASP A 52 6.48 6.15 11.10
N SER A 53 7.72 6.29 10.63
CA SER A 53 8.06 6.28 9.21
C SER A 53 7.70 4.95 8.56
N LEU A 54 8.04 3.83 9.23
CA LEU A 54 7.74 2.51 8.73
C LEU A 54 6.24 2.18 8.80
N LYS A 55 5.55 2.54 9.89
CA LYS A 55 4.08 2.38 9.99
C LYS A 55 3.36 3.16 8.89
N GLY A 56 3.75 4.42 8.68
CA GLY A 56 3.18 5.27 7.63
C GLY A 56 3.41 4.67 6.24
N TRP A 57 4.62 4.19 5.96
CA TRP A 57 4.92 3.52 4.70
C TRP A 57 4.10 2.23 4.52
N ILE A 58 4.02 1.35 5.52
CA ILE A 58 3.21 0.12 5.44
C ILE A 58 1.75 0.49 5.16
N TYR A 59 1.20 1.43 5.92
CA TYR A 59 -0.18 1.88 5.77
C TYR A 59 -0.46 2.37 4.34
N VAL A 60 0.33 3.32 3.83
CA VAL A 60 0.12 3.88 2.48
C VAL A 60 0.27 2.83 1.38
N ASN A 61 1.26 1.93 1.49
CA ASN A 61 1.51 0.92 0.47
C ASN A 61 0.58 -0.31 0.57
N SER A 62 -0.13 -0.48 1.70
CA SER A 62 -1.15 -1.52 1.91
C SER A 62 -2.50 -1.18 1.27
N LEU A 63 -2.66 0.03 0.74
CA LEU A 63 -3.87 0.49 0.07
C LEU A 63 -3.69 0.42 -1.45
N PRO A 64 -4.72 -0.02 -2.21
CA PRO A 64 -4.72 0.10 -3.66
C PRO A 64 -4.64 1.56 -4.12
N LEU A 65 -4.08 1.80 -5.31
CA LEU A 65 -4.03 3.14 -5.92
C LEU A 65 -5.42 3.76 -6.13
N VAL A 66 -6.41 2.94 -6.45
CA VAL A 66 -7.81 3.35 -6.59
C VAL A 66 -8.67 2.44 -5.75
N ILE A 67 -9.47 3.04 -4.87
CA ILE A 67 -10.27 2.34 -3.88
C ILE A 67 -11.73 2.71 -4.10
N ASP A 68 -12.60 1.71 -4.17
CA ASP A 68 -14.04 1.93 -4.13
C ASP A 68 -14.42 2.60 -2.81
N PHE A 69 -15.09 3.74 -2.88
CA PHE A 69 -15.55 4.44 -1.68
C PHE A 69 -16.84 3.79 -1.15
N ASN A 70 -16.75 3.16 0.02
CA ASN A 70 -17.85 2.56 0.76
C ASN A 70 -17.61 2.70 2.28
N GLN A 71 -18.52 2.22 3.12
CA GLN A 71 -18.40 2.40 4.58
C GLN A 71 -17.11 1.79 5.17
N GLU A 72 -16.70 0.61 4.70
CA GLU A 72 -15.49 -0.05 5.18
C GLU A 72 -14.23 0.70 4.76
N THR A 73 -14.15 1.10 3.49
CA THR A 73 -12.97 1.78 2.94
C THR A 73 -12.89 3.24 3.42
N ALA A 74 -14.03 3.89 3.66
CA ALA A 74 -14.09 5.24 4.21
C ALA A 74 -13.47 5.30 5.62
N GLU A 75 -13.80 4.35 6.50
CA GLU A 75 -13.17 4.30 7.83
C GLU A 75 -11.65 4.20 7.73
N LYS A 76 -11.14 3.33 6.85
CA LYS A 76 -9.70 3.18 6.62
C LYS A 76 -9.08 4.49 6.12
N ILE A 77 -9.66 5.11 5.09
CA ILE A 77 -9.18 6.36 4.48
C ILE A 77 -9.14 7.50 5.49
N PHE A 78 -10.22 7.71 6.26
CA PHE A 78 -10.33 8.86 7.18
C PHE A 78 -9.64 8.66 8.53
N LYS A 79 -9.46 7.42 9.00
CA LYS A 79 -8.60 7.11 10.14
C LYS A 79 -7.12 7.06 9.75
N GLY A 80 -6.83 7.14 8.45
CA GLY A 80 -5.49 7.11 7.88
C GLY A 80 -4.69 8.38 8.05
N HIS A 81 -3.44 8.30 7.60
CA HIS A 81 -2.50 9.43 7.60
C HIS A 81 -2.50 10.21 6.27
N VAL A 82 -3.37 9.84 5.32
CA VAL A 82 -3.47 10.49 4.01
C VAL A 82 -4.26 11.79 4.14
N LYS A 83 -3.60 12.92 3.94
CA LYS A 83 -4.19 14.26 4.11
C LYS A 83 -4.93 14.77 2.87
N SER A 84 -4.57 14.25 1.70
CA SER A 84 -5.09 14.70 0.41
C SER A 84 -5.76 13.53 -0.31
N ILE A 85 -7.06 13.65 -0.59
CA ILE A 85 -7.84 12.61 -1.24
C ILE A 85 -8.52 13.22 -2.47
N VAL A 86 -8.40 12.55 -3.61
CA VAL A 86 -9.15 12.90 -4.83
C VAL A 86 -10.29 11.90 -4.98
N LEU A 87 -11.52 12.41 -5.12
CA LEU A 87 -12.71 11.60 -5.33
C LEU A 87 -13.14 11.69 -6.80
N LEU A 88 -13.23 10.54 -7.46
CA LEU A 88 -13.84 10.40 -8.78
C LEU A 88 -15.29 9.94 -8.61
N PHE A 89 -16.25 10.74 -9.10
CA PHE A 89 -17.66 10.39 -9.11
C PHE A 89 -18.04 9.88 -10.50
N ASP A 90 -18.28 8.58 -10.63
CA ASP A 90 -18.67 7.94 -11.89
C ASP A 90 -19.62 6.76 -11.63
N SER A 91 -20.36 6.34 -12.67
CA SER A 91 -21.27 5.21 -12.61
C SER A 91 -20.60 3.94 -13.12
N LYS A 92 -20.60 2.88 -12.29
CA LYS A 92 -20.14 1.54 -12.69
C LYS A 92 -20.91 0.94 -13.88
N GLN A 93 -22.09 1.49 -14.21
CA GLN A 93 -22.92 1.04 -15.33
C GLN A 93 -22.62 1.77 -16.64
N ARG A 94 -21.82 2.83 -16.61
CA ARG A 94 -21.48 3.61 -17.79
C ARG A 94 -20.48 2.85 -18.66
N GLU A 95 -20.70 2.85 -19.96
CA GLU A 95 -19.72 2.36 -20.92
C GLU A 95 -18.40 3.17 -20.80
N GLY A 96 -17.27 2.48 -20.71
CA GLY A 96 -15.96 3.10 -20.53
C GLY A 96 -15.53 3.33 -19.06
N PHE A 97 -16.37 3.01 -18.07
CA PHE A 97 -16.01 3.14 -16.64
C PHE A 97 -14.67 2.47 -16.30
N VAL A 98 -14.46 1.24 -16.78
CA VAL A 98 -13.25 0.46 -16.50
C VAL A 98 -11.99 1.13 -17.04
N ASP A 99 -12.07 1.72 -18.23
CA ASP A 99 -10.90 2.36 -18.84
C ASP A 99 -10.60 3.72 -18.21
N GLU A 100 -11.63 4.47 -17.80
CA GLU A 100 -11.45 5.70 -17.02
C GLU A 100 -10.81 5.42 -15.66
N VAL A 101 -11.25 4.38 -14.95
CA VAL A 101 -10.63 3.95 -13.68
C VAL A 101 -9.15 3.57 -13.87
N LYS A 102 -8.80 2.91 -14.99
CA LYS A 102 -7.40 2.60 -15.30
C LYS A 102 -6.57 3.86 -15.55
N GLU A 103 -7.09 4.82 -16.30
CA GLU A 103 -6.40 6.10 -16.53
C GLU A 103 -6.25 6.88 -15.23
N PHE A 104 -7.29 6.89 -14.39
CA PHE A 104 -7.22 7.48 -13.06
C PHE A 104 -6.14 6.81 -12.20
N ALA A 105 -6.04 5.48 -12.22
CA ALA A 105 -4.99 4.74 -11.50
C ALA A 105 -3.58 5.09 -12.00
N LYS A 106 -3.38 5.24 -13.31
CA LYS A 106 -2.09 5.66 -13.89
C LYS A 106 -1.67 7.06 -13.41
N ILE A 107 -2.64 7.97 -13.29
CA ILE A 107 -2.37 9.32 -12.77
C ILE A 107 -2.08 9.25 -11.27
N ALA A 108 -2.90 8.52 -10.50
CA ALA A 108 -2.75 8.35 -9.06
C ALA A 108 -1.36 7.83 -8.65
N GLN A 109 -0.76 6.95 -9.47
CA GLN A 109 0.60 6.46 -9.25
C GLN A 109 1.64 7.59 -9.10
N LYS A 110 1.46 8.73 -9.77
CA LYS A 110 2.37 9.90 -9.70
C LYS A 110 2.25 10.71 -8.40
N PHE A 111 1.23 10.42 -7.61
CA PHE A 111 0.90 11.11 -6.35
C PHE A 111 0.97 10.18 -5.14
N LYS A 112 1.36 8.90 -5.34
CA LYS A 112 1.60 7.98 -4.24
C LYS A 112 2.62 8.60 -3.27
N GLN A 113 2.26 8.70 -1.98
CA GLN A 113 3.07 9.28 -0.89
C GLN A 113 3.26 10.82 -0.92
N LYS A 114 2.46 11.58 -1.68
CA LYS A 114 2.37 13.05 -1.57
C LYS A 114 1.18 13.48 -0.72
#